data_AF-A0A843FBT7-F1
#
_entry.id   AF-A0A843FBT7-F1
#
_cell.length_a   1.000
_cell.length_b   1.000
_cell.length_c   1.000
_cell.angle_alpha   90.00
_cell.angle_beta   90.00
_cell.angle_gamma   90.00
#
_symmetry.space_group_name_H-M   'P 1'
#
loop_
_entity.id
_entity.type
_entity.pdbx_description
1 polymer ?
#
loop_
_entity_poly.entity_id
_entity_poly.type
_entity_poly.pdbx_seq_one_letter_code
_entity_poly.pdbx_strand_id
1 'polypeptide(L)'
;MAEVSFINPLSDEGRGIIREYGDLNQIFEEDENLIETCIHTLNQKISDDSIIPKTYSELCMKRMQWAIEKKNNKNFTQAEFEYLTNEELYEQDVVTYHILCQAIAIQFNLGSRETRLFIESQGTLILERLAKIPPMSRAEIIDEVLDEVKVDGAITWKSLREIVATKKLKLTDLLIDNGDVVLQHEDFIYRFGDEFTDRSPDRMYNILIGDSVKEQILSRMMMQKTEEYIARIKEMSARIEMHPAIIKIAEELKEFIPEEIGKYNQYYAGSGGIYGTVQAGKLNPEAFPPCIKSTVEGVSSGGRNDAIVLLLTSFASYARLYPRIFASDETVKVSDMDPDLSITENEILPLIFDAADNCTPPLFDDQPQEKINIISKLGFGMHERVDINHEGETKWYTPMSCEKIKIHLPNLCHPDKSCKGINNPLSCYGRKKFQLDREAPKEE
;
A
#
# COMPACT_ATOMS: atom_id res chain seq x y z
N MET A 1 -21.10 23.40 -9.73
CA MET A 1 -20.59 23.51 -8.34
C MET A 1 -20.34 22.08 -7.99
N ALA A 2 -19.10 21.71 -7.66
CA ALA A 2 -18.81 20.32 -7.39
C ALA A 2 -19.62 19.82 -6.19
N GLU A 3 -20.29 18.69 -6.37
CA GLU A 3 -21.12 18.07 -5.34
C GLU A 3 -20.25 17.44 -4.24
N VAL A 4 -20.74 17.41 -3.00
CA VAL A 4 -19.99 16.87 -1.85
C VAL A 4 -19.74 15.38 -2.04
N SER A 5 -20.71 14.65 -2.59
CA SER A 5 -20.62 13.22 -2.89
C SER A 5 -19.48 12.86 -3.85
N PHE A 6 -19.04 13.81 -4.70
CA PHE A 6 -17.89 13.62 -5.60
C PHE A 6 -16.56 13.48 -4.85
N ILE A 7 -16.45 14.13 -3.68
CA ILE A 7 -15.27 14.06 -2.80
C ILE A 7 -15.48 13.05 -1.67
N ASN A 8 -16.69 12.95 -1.15
CA ASN A 8 -17.08 12.06 -0.06
C ASN A 8 -18.28 11.20 -0.47
N PRO A 9 -18.07 10.06 -1.15
CA PRO A 9 -19.16 9.17 -1.55
C PRO A 9 -19.99 8.61 -0.40
N LEU A 10 -19.47 8.69 0.84
CA LEU A 10 -20.15 8.23 2.05
C LEU A 10 -21.01 9.31 2.73
N SER A 11 -21.09 10.53 2.17
CA SER A 11 -21.92 11.64 2.66
C SER A 11 -23.41 11.30 2.64
N ASP A 12 -24.26 12.13 3.26
CA ASP A 12 -25.72 11.97 3.16
C ASP A 12 -26.22 12.05 1.72
N GLU A 13 -25.63 12.94 0.94
CA GLU A 13 -25.89 13.09 -0.50
C GLU A 13 -25.53 11.80 -1.25
N GLY A 14 -24.34 11.25 -1.03
CA GLY A 14 -23.91 9.99 -1.64
C GLY A 14 -24.80 8.81 -1.26
N ARG A 15 -25.24 8.74 0.01
CA ARG A 15 -26.24 7.77 0.46
C ARG A 15 -27.60 7.95 -0.23
N GLY A 16 -27.96 9.18 -0.58
CA GLY A 16 -29.14 9.50 -1.39
C GLY A 16 -29.06 8.86 -2.77
N ILE A 17 -27.97 9.10 -3.48
CA ILE A 17 -27.71 8.55 -4.83
C ILE A 17 -27.85 7.01 -4.84
N ILE A 18 -27.26 6.32 -3.86
CA ILE A 18 -27.37 4.85 -3.77
C ILE A 18 -28.82 4.37 -3.57
N ARG A 19 -29.62 5.12 -2.80
CA ARG A 19 -31.05 4.78 -2.59
C ARG A 19 -31.87 4.97 -3.86
N GLU A 20 -31.53 5.97 -4.67
CA GLU A 20 -32.21 6.27 -5.93
C GLU A 20 -31.83 5.30 -7.04
N TYR A 21 -30.55 4.87 -7.10
CA TYR A 21 -30.08 3.89 -8.08
C TYR A 21 -30.84 2.55 -7.98
N GLY A 22 -30.95 1.98 -6.77
CA GLY A 22 -31.90 0.94 -6.40
C GLY A 22 -31.75 -0.47 -7.03
N ASP A 23 -31.29 -0.60 -8.27
CA ASP A 23 -31.25 -1.86 -9.02
C ASP A 23 -29.85 -2.23 -9.50
N LEU A 24 -29.24 -3.22 -8.83
CA LEU A 24 -27.91 -3.73 -9.15
C LEU A 24 -27.84 -4.56 -10.44
N ASN A 25 -28.97 -4.88 -11.09
CA ASN A 25 -28.93 -5.61 -12.37
C ASN A 25 -28.48 -4.73 -13.53
N GLN A 26 -28.68 -3.41 -13.42
CA GLN A 26 -28.36 -2.43 -14.46
C GLN A 26 -26.86 -2.13 -14.54
N ILE A 27 -26.04 -2.66 -13.62
CA ILE A 27 -24.59 -2.35 -13.58
C ILE A 27 -23.82 -2.86 -14.81
N PHE A 28 -24.39 -3.81 -15.54
CA PHE A 28 -23.84 -4.36 -16.78
C PHE A 28 -24.54 -3.82 -18.03
N GLU A 29 -25.55 -2.97 -17.87
CA GLU A 29 -26.23 -2.32 -18.98
C GLU A 29 -25.47 -1.05 -19.38
N GLU A 30 -25.52 -0.69 -20.67
CA GLU A 30 -24.89 0.54 -21.15
C GLU A 30 -25.63 1.75 -20.58
N ASP A 31 -24.86 2.70 -20.04
CA ASP A 31 -25.36 3.97 -19.52
C ASP A 31 -24.95 5.09 -20.49
N GLU A 32 -25.92 5.60 -21.26
CA GLU A 32 -25.67 6.65 -22.25
C GLU A 32 -25.11 7.93 -21.60
N ASN A 33 -25.56 8.25 -20.38
CA ASN A 33 -25.10 9.44 -19.65
C ASN A 33 -23.63 9.27 -19.23
N LEU A 34 -23.25 8.10 -18.71
CA LEU A 34 -21.85 7.75 -18.42
C LEU A 34 -20.97 7.95 -19.66
N ILE A 35 -21.38 7.39 -20.81
CA ILE A 35 -20.62 7.47 -22.05
C ILE A 35 -20.48 8.93 -22.51
N GLU A 36 -21.58 9.68 -22.51
CA GLU A 36 -21.61 11.07 -22.94
C GLU A 36 -20.70 11.94 -22.04
N THR A 37 -20.85 11.84 -20.73
CA THR A 37 -20.00 12.56 -19.76
C THR A 37 -18.52 12.22 -19.93
N CYS A 38 -18.19 10.94 -20.12
CA CYS A 38 -16.80 10.52 -20.33
C CYS A 38 -16.22 11.11 -21.62
N ILE A 39 -16.90 10.99 -22.76
CA ILE A 39 -16.41 11.45 -24.07
C ILE A 39 -16.28 12.98 -24.12
N HIS A 40 -17.15 13.70 -23.43
CA HIS A 40 -17.14 15.16 -23.39
C HIS A 40 -16.25 15.74 -22.28
N THR A 41 -15.60 14.89 -21.48
CA THR A 41 -14.62 15.36 -20.49
C THR A 41 -13.43 16.04 -21.17
N LEU A 42 -13.09 17.25 -20.73
CA LEU A 42 -11.96 18.02 -21.26
C LEU A 42 -10.64 17.26 -21.12
N ASN A 43 -9.88 17.13 -22.21
CA ASN A 43 -8.62 16.37 -22.33
C ASN A 43 -8.74 14.84 -22.25
N GLN A 44 -9.94 14.30 -22.21
CA GLN A 44 -10.12 12.85 -22.33
C GLN A 44 -9.64 12.36 -23.69
N LYS A 45 -8.84 11.30 -23.68
CA LYS A 45 -8.46 10.59 -24.90
C LYS A 45 -9.66 9.81 -25.41
N ILE A 46 -10.09 10.16 -26.62
CA ILE A 46 -11.24 9.55 -27.32
C ILE A 46 -10.82 8.77 -28.58
N SER A 47 -9.51 8.66 -28.84
CA SER A 47 -9.01 7.97 -30.04
C SER A 47 -9.07 6.44 -29.93
N ASP A 48 -9.40 5.91 -28.76
CA ASP A 48 -9.54 4.49 -28.47
C ASP A 48 -10.79 4.28 -27.61
N ASP A 49 -11.81 3.66 -28.20
CA ASP A 49 -13.12 3.41 -27.58
C ASP A 49 -13.01 2.51 -26.34
N SER A 50 -11.99 1.65 -26.28
CA SER A 50 -11.79 0.73 -25.13
C SER A 50 -11.42 1.44 -23.82
N ILE A 51 -11.10 2.73 -23.90
CA ILE A 51 -10.76 3.56 -22.73
C ILE A 51 -12.02 4.10 -22.06
N ILE A 52 -13.11 4.25 -22.81
CA ILE A 52 -14.37 4.84 -22.33
C ILE A 52 -15.21 3.72 -21.70
N PRO A 53 -15.51 3.78 -20.39
CA PRO A 53 -16.41 2.82 -19.77
C PRO A 53 -17.84 3.08 -20.25
N LYS A 54 -18.54 2.01 -20.61
CA LYS A 54 -19.93 2.04 -21.07
C LYS A 54 -20.91 1.59 -20.00
N THR A 55 -20.43 0.84 -19.02
CA THR A 55 -21.23 0.29 -17.91
C THR A 55 -20.58 0.62 -16.57
N TYR A 56 -21.35 0.53 -15.48
CA TYR A 56 -20.80 0.69 -14.11
C TYR A 56 -19.74 -0.38 -13.80
N SER A 57 -19.92 -1.59 -14.33
CA SER A 57 -18.93 -2.67 -14.20
C SER A 57 -17.60 -2.29 -14.88
N GLU A 58 -17.66 -1.73 -16.09
CA GLU A 58 -16.46 -1.25 -16.79
C GLU A 58 -15.83 -0.07 -16.06
N LEU A 59 -16.63 0.86 -15.52
CA LEU A 59 -16.14 1.97 -14.72
C LEU A 59 -15.44 1.47 -13.44
N CYS A 60 -15.93 0.39 -12.80
CA CYS A 60 -15.26 -0.27 -11.69
C CYS A 60 -13.85 -0.75 -12.10
N MET A 61 -13.74 -1.45 -13.23
CA MET A 61 -12.45 -1.94 -13.72
C MET A 61 -11.52 -0.79 -14.10
N LYS A 62 -12.03 0.25 -14.77
CA LYS A 62 -11.25 1.44 -15.14
C LYS A 62 -10.72 2.22 -13.94
N ARG A 63 -11.50 2.34 -12.86
CA ARG A 63 -11.04 2.96 -11.61
C ARG A 63 -9.91 2.17 -10.95
N MET A 64 -10.00 0.84 -10.98
CA MET A 64 -8.90 -0.02 -10.50
C MET A 64 -7.69 0.01 -11.44
N GLN A 65 -7.90 0.05 -12.75
CA GLN A 65 -6.85 0.21 -13.76
C GLN A 65 -6.08 1.51 -13.49
N TRP A 66 -6.79 2.64 -13.35
CA TRP A 66 -6.19 3.93 -13.03
C TRP A 66 -5.33 3.85 -11.76
N ALA A 67 -5.83 3.22 -10.69
CA ALA A 67 -5.08 3.06 -9.45
C ALA A 67 -3.76 2.29 -9.64
N ILE A 68 -3.80 1.21 -10.40
CA ILE A 68 -2.65 0.35 -10.69
C ILE A 68 -1.65 1.09 -11.58
N GLU A 69 -2.12 1.72 -12.66
CA GLU A 69 -1.27 2.42 -13.60
C GLU A 69 -0.64 3.66 -12.98
N LYS A 70 -1.40 4.48 -12.26
CA LYS A 70 -0.89 5.66 -11.58
C LYS A 70 0.25 5.32 -10.61
N LYS A 71 0.16 4.15 -9.94
CA LYS A 71 1.16 3.68 -8.99
C LYS A 71 2.37 3.02 -9.65
N ASN A 72 2.18 2.26 -10.73
CA ASN A 72 3.22 1.36 -11.25
C ASN A 72 3.72 1.70 -12.67
N ASN A 73 2.91 2.39 -13.49
CA ASN A 73 3.23 2.69 -14.88
C ASN A 73 4.09 3.96 -14.99
N LYS A 74 5.37 3.80 -15.33
CA LYS A 74 6.30 4.94 -15.55
C LYS A 74 5.89 5.86 -16.70
N ASN A 75 5.09 5.36 -17.64
CA ASN A 75 4.58 6.11 -18.79
C ASN A 75 3.08 6.39 -18.63
N PHE A 76 2.58 6.47 -17.39
CA PHE A 76 1.18 6.77 -17.09
C PHE A 76 0.70 8.03 -17.81
N THR A 77 -0.49 7.95 -18.40
CA THR A 77 -1.14 9.04 -19.12
C THR A 77 -2.50 9.35 -18.49
N GLN A 78 -2.59 10.49 -17.81
CA GLN A 78 -3.83 10.93 -17.15
C GLN A 78 -4.98 11.12 -18.15
N ALA A 79 -4.68 11.46 -19.42
CA ALA A 79 -5.69 11.64 -20.46
C ALA A 79 -6.53 10.38 -20.73
N GLU A 80 -6.09 9.19 -20.35
CA GLU A 80 -6.88 7.95 -20.50
C GLU A 80 -7.97 7.83 -19.42
N PHE A 81 -7.83 8.55 -18.31
CA PHE A 81 -8.71 8.44 -17.14
C PHE A 81 -9.20 9.82 -16.67
N GLU A 82 -9.18 10.83 -17.55
CA GLU A 82 -9.49 12.21 -17.21
C GLU A 82 -10.93 12.34 -16.69
N TYR A 83 -11.86 11.52 -17.19
CA TYR A 83 -13.25 11.43 -16.70
C TYR A 83 -13.36 11.14 -15.20
N LEU A 84 -12.38 10.48 -14.57
CA LEU A 84 -12.41 10.24 -13.12
C LEU A 84 -12.30 11.54 -12.31
N THR A 85 -11.86 12.63 -12.95
CA THR A 85 -11.78 13.97 -12.36
C THR A 85 -12.88 14.92 -12.85
N ASN A 86 -13.82 14.45 -13.66
CA ASN A 86 -14.98 15.24 -14.10
C ASN A 86 -16.06 15.26 -13.00
N GLU A 87 -16.40 16.45 -12.49
CA GLU A 87 -17.41 16.61 -11.44
C GLU A 87 -18.81 16.18 -11.89
N GLU A 88 -19.10 16.19 -13.20
CA GLU A 88 -20.39 15.75 -13.75
C GLU A 88 -20.62 14.24 -13.62
N LEU A 89 -19.56 13.46 -13.31
CA LEU A 89 -19.63 12.01 -13.15
C LEU A 89 -19.93 11.56 -11.71
N TYR A 90 -20.37 12.47 -10.83
CA TYR A 90 -20.49 12.18 -9.40
C TYR A 90 -21.46 11.03 -9.10
N GLU A 91 -22.62 10.95 -9.76
CA GLU A 91 -23.60 9.89 -9.53
C GLU A 91 -23.02 8.52 -9.87
N GLN A 92 -22.44 8.39 -11.06
CA GLN A 92 -21.85 7.15 -11.53
C GLN A 92 -20.65 6.73 -10.68
N ASP A 93 -19.84 7.71 -10.26
CA ASP A 93 -18.67 7.45 -9.42
C ASP A 93 -19.06 6.97 -8.01
N VAL A 94 -20.11 7.53 -7.42
CA VAL A 94 -20.63 7.14 -6.10
C VAL A 94 -21.15 5.70 -6.15
N VAL A 95 -21.97 5.36 -7.13
CA VAL A 95 -22.46 3.99 -7.32
C VAL A 95 -21.29 3.02 -7.52
N THR A 96 -20.35 3.37 -8.39
CA THR A 96 -19.13 2.57 -8.66
C THR A 96 -18.30 2.39 -7.39
N TYR A 97 -18.13 3.44 -6.58
CA TYR A 97 -17.40 3.38 -5.31
C TYR A 97 -18.04 2.34 -4.37
N HIS A 98 -19.38 2.37 -4.23
CA HIS A 98 -20.10 1.43 -3.38
C HIS A 98 -20.08 0.00 -3.91
N ILE A 99 -20.12 -0.20 -5.23
CA ILE A 99 -19.94 -1.51 -5.86
C ILE A 99 -18.55 -2.07 -5.56
N LEU A 100 -17.49 -1.26 -5.77
CA LEU A 100 -16.12 -1.66 -5.48
C LEU A 100 -15.91 -1.98 -4.00
N CYS A 101 -16.45 -1.18 -3.08
CA CYS A 101 -16.38 -1.48 -1.65
C CYS A 101 -16.99 -2.84 -1.32
N GLN A 102 -18.14 -3.17 -1.90
CA GLN A 102 -18.80 -4.46 -1.69
C GLN A 102 -18.01 -5.62 -2.32
N ALA A 103 -17.60 -5.49 -3.58
CA ALA A 103 -16.84 -6.51 -4.28
C ALA A 103 -15.51 -6.82 -3.57
N ILE A 104 -14.80 -5.78 -3.11
CA ILE A 104 -13.54 -5.94 -2.39
C ILE A 104 -13.75 -6.60 -1.03
N ALA A 105 -14.77 -6.18 -0.28
CA ALA A 105 -15.08 -6.73 1.04
C ALA A 105 -15.32 -8.26 1.00
N ILE A 106 -15.97 -8.75 -0.06
CA ILE A 106 -16.33 -10.16 -0.19
C ILE A 106 -15.19 -11.00 -0.77
N GLN A 107 -14.38 -10.43 -1.66
CA GLN A 107 -13.35 -11.17 -2.39
C GLN A 107 -12.00 -11.22 -1.68
N PHE A 108 -11.66 -10.15 -0.95
CA PHE A 108 -10.31 -9.93 -0.43
C PHE A 108 -10.28 -9.75 1.08
N ASN A 109 -9.11 -9.97 1.68
CA ASN A 109 -8.87 -9.69 3.10
C ASN A 109 -8.67 -8.20 3.35
N LEU A 110 -9.02 -7.72 4.55
CA LEU A 110 -8.93 -6.28 4.87
C LEU A 110 -7.49 -5.78 4.77
N GLY A 111 -6.52 -6.60 5.20
CA GLY A 111 -5.09 -6.31 5.06
C GLY A 111 -4.50 -6.60 3.67
N SER A 112 -5.27 -7.16 2.74
CA SER A 112 -4.74 -7.60 1.45
C SER A 112 -4.22 -6.44 0.60
N ARG A 113 -3.33 -6.76 -0.34
CA ARG A 113 -2.77 -5.78 -1.27
C ARG A 113 -3.86 -5.07 -2.07
N GLU A 114 -4.87 -5.80 -2.52
CA GLU A 114 -5.99 -5.32 -3.35
C GLU A 114 -6.86 -4.33 -2.57
N THR A 115 -7.21 -4.67 -1.33
CA THR A 115 -7.96 -3.78 -0.44
C THR A 115 -7.18 -2.51 -0.15
N ARG A 116 -5.88 -2.63 0.17
CA ARG A 116 -5.00 -1.48 0.39
C ARG A 116 -4.86 -0.60 -0.86
N LEU A 117 -4.70 -1.21 -2.04
CA LEU A 117 -4.63 -0.52 -3.32
C LEU A 117 -5.86 0.34 -3.56
N PHE A 118 -7.06 -0.20 -3.35
CA PHE A 118 -8.29 0.55 -3.50
C PHE A 118 -8.42 1.68 -2.47
N ILE A 119 -8.13 1.42 -1.19
CA ILE A 119 -8.19 2.46 -0.15
C ILE A 119 -7.22 3.60 -0.46
N GLU A 120 -5.96 3.28 -0.81
CA GLU A 120 -4.95 4.27 -1.21
C GLU A 120 -5.38 5.07 -2.44
N SER A 121 -5.98 4.40 -3.43
CA SER A 121 -6.42 5.06 -4.65
C SER A 121 -7.55 6.07 -4.41
N GLN A 122 -8.43 5.83 -3.43
CA GLN A 122 -9.43 6.82 -3.02
C GLN A 122 -8.79 8.10 -2.52
N GLY A 123 -7.79 7.98 -1.64
CA GLY A 123 -7.07 9.13 -1.11
C GLY A 123 -6.39 9.93 -2.22
N THR A 124 -5.76 9.24 -3.19
CA THR A 124 -5.12 9.88 -4.36
C THR A 124 -6.15 10.53 -5.27
N LEU A 125 -7.27 9.86 -5.56
CA LEU A 125 -8.29 10.36 -6.48
C LEU A 125 -8.95 11.64 -5.96
N ILE A 126 -9.21 11.70 -4.66
CA ILE A 126 -9.73 12.90 -4.00
C ILE A 126 -8.79 14.08 -4.18
N LEU A 127 -7.47 13.90 -3.99
CA LEU A 127 -6.49 14.97 -4.18
C LEU A 127 -6.44 15.45 -5.65
N GLU A 128 -6.53 14.52 -6.60
CA GLU A 128 -6.59 14.85 -8.03
C GLU A 128 -7.87 15.64 -8.39
N ARG A 129 -9.02 15.26 -7.80
CA ARG A 129 -10.29 15.98 -7.96
C ARG A 129 -10.22 17.39 -7.36
N LEU A 130 -9.75 17.51 -6.12
CA LEU A 130 -9.59 18.81 -5.45
C LEU A 130 -8.65 19.73 -6.24
N ALA A 131 -7.61 19.19 -6.89
CA ALA A 131 -6.73 19.98 -7.75
C ALA A 131 -7.42 20.55 -9.00
N LYS A 132 -8.54 19.98 -9.45
CA LYS A 132 -9.31 20.40 -10.63
C LYS A 132 -10.46 21.35 -10.28
N ILE A 133 -10.95 21.32 -9.05
CA ILE A 133 -12.04 22.19 -8.58
C ILE A 133 -11.53 23.64 -8.41
N PRO A 134 -12.29 24.66 -8.86
CA PRO A 134 -11.92 26.06 -8.66
C PRO A 134 -11.69 26.42 -7.19
N PRO A 135 -10.71 27.30 -6.85
CA PRO A 135 -10.30 27.52 -5.46
C PRO A 135 -11.42 27.88 -4.47
N MET A 136 -12.41 28.68 -4.88
CA MET A 136 -13.52 29.06 -3.99
C MET A 136 -14.41 27.84 -3.66
N SER A 137 -14.88 27.11 -4.68
CA SER A 137 -15.69 25.90 -4.48
C SER A 137 -14.91 24.79 -3.77
N ARG A 138 -13.61 24.70 -4.01
CA ARG A 138 -12.73 23.74 -3.33
C ARG A 138 -12.68 24.01 -1.84
N ALA A 139 -12.49 25.25 -1.42
CA ALA A 139 -12.46 25.62 -0.01
C ALA A 139 -13.81 25.32 0.67
N GLU A 140 -14.92 25.66 0.02
CA GLU A 140 -16.28 25.37 0.50
C GLU A 140 -16.50 23.87 0.72
N ILE A 141 -16.18 23.03 -0.27
CA ILE A 141 -16.34 21.56 -0.16
C ILE A 141 -15.43 20.97 0.93
N ILE A 142 -14.18 21.44 1.02
CA ILE A 142 -13.26 20.97 2.07
C ILE A 142 -13.83 21.27 3.45
N ASP A 143 -14.32 22.49 3.67
CA ASP A 143 -14.89 22.88 4.95
C ASP A 143 -16.18 22.08 5.26
N GLU A 144 -17.05 21.88 4.27
CA GLU A 144 -18.27 21.07 4.43
C GLU A 144 -17.97 19.61 4.78
N VAL A 145 -17.02 18.96 4.10
CA VAL A 145 -16.64 17.57 4.39
C VAL A 145 -15.95 17.43 5.76
N LEU A 146 -15.13 18.42 6.14
CA LEU A 146 -14.48 18.44 7.46
C LEU A 146 -15.51 18.68 8.58
N ASP A 147 -16.56 19.46 8.31
CA ASP A 147 -17.65 19.73 9.25
C ASP A 147 -18.44 18.48 9.63
N GLU A 148 -18.60 17.52 8.71
CA GLU A 148 -19.21 16.20 9.02
C GLU A 148 -18.48 15.43 10.13
N VAL A 149 -17.22 15.77 10.43
CA VAL A 149 -16.37 15.05 11.38
C VAL A 149 -16.06 15.88 12.63
N LYS A 150 -16.54 17.13 12.69
CA LYS A 150 -16.48 17.93 13.91
C LYS A 150 -17.34 17.28 15.00
N VAL A 151 -16.79 17.24 16.21
CA VAL A 151 -17.54 16.92 17.43
C VAL A 151 -17.56 18.20 18.26
N ASP A 152 -18.75 18.69 18.59
CA ASP A 152 -18.93 19.94 19.34
C ASP A 152 -18.27 21.17 18.67
N GLY A 153 -18.25 21.21 17.33
CA GLY A 153 -17.73 22.34 16.55
C GLY A 153 -16.21 22.33 16.32
N ALA A 154 -15.47 21.34 16.86
CA ALA A 154 -14.03 21.20 16.65
C ALA A 154 -13.64 19.79 16.20
N ILE A 155 -12.50 19.68 15.51
CA ILE A 155 -11.85 18.39 15.25
C ILE A 155 -10.79 18.20 16.34
N THR A 156 -10.94 17.19 17.20
CA THR A 156 -9.94 16.90 18.22
C THR A 156 -8.89 15.94 17.69
N TRP A 157 -7.64 16.00 18.17
CA TRP A 157 -6.64 15.02 17.71
C TRP A 157 -7.05 13.57 18.02
N LYS A 158 -7.91 13.38 19.04
CA LYS A 158 -8.49 12.08 19.39
C LYS A 158 -9.43 11.55 18.32
N SER A 159 -10.18 12.39 17.62
CA SER A 159 -11.00 11.93 16.48
C SER A 159 -10.14 11.47 15.30
N LEU A 160 -8.89 11.94 15.22
CA LEU A 160 -7.89 11.49 14.24
C LEU A 160 -7.00 10.34 14.75
N ARG A 161 -7.26 9.80 15.95
CA ARG A 161 -6.41 8.80 16.61
C ARG A 161 -6.08 7.61 15.71
N GLU A 162 -7.08 7.05 15.04
CA GLU A 162 -6.88 5.85 14.21
C GLU A 162 -6.04 6.16 12.95
N ILE A 163 -6.21 7.36 12.38
CA ILE A 163 -5.42 7.83 11.22
C ILE A 163 -3.96 8.07 11.63
N VAL A 164 -3.75 8.59 12.83
CA VAL A 164 -2.41 8.75 13.42
C VAL A 164 -1.79 7.38 13.76
N ALA A 165 -2.56 6.46 14.34
CA ALA A 165 -2.10 5.12 14.73
C ALA A 165 -1.66 4.29 13.52
N THR A 166 -2.41 4.38 12.42
CA THR A 166 -2.10 3.76 11.13
C THR A 166 -1.00 4.49 10.35
N LYS A 167 -0.42 5.56 10.91
CA LYS A 167 0.64 6.39 10.30
C LYS A 167 0.25 7.02 8.97
N LYS A 168 -1.05 7.09 8.67
CA LYS A 168 -1.59 7.79 7.49
C LYS A 168 -1.42 9.30 7.61
N LEU A 169 -1.35 9.81 8.85
CA LEU A 169 -1.14 11.21 9.21
C LEU A 169 -0.17 11.28 10.40
N LYS A 170 0.85 12.16 10.38
CA LYS A 170 1.72 12.34 11.54
C LYS A 170 1.17 13.45 12.42
N LEU A 171 1.30 13.30 13.74
CA LEU A 171 0.96 14.39 14.67
C LEU A 171 1.78 15.65 14.42
N THR A 172 3.01 15.51 13.91
CA THR A 172 3.88 16.64 13.53
C THR A 172 3.36 17.42 12.34
N ASP A 173 2.41 16.88 11.59
CA ASP A 173 1.79 17.52 10.43
C ASP A 173 0.53 18.30 10.85
N LEU A 174 0.18 18.30 12.15
CA LEU A 174 -1.01 18.95 12.72
C LEU A 174 -0.64 20.11 13.64
N LEU A 175 -1.42 21.18 13.58
CA LEU A 175 -1.38 22.23 14.60
C LEU A 175 -2.41 21.91 15.68
N ILE A 176 -1.91 21.56 16.87
CA ILE A 176 -2.76 21.14 17.99
C ILE A 176 -2.66 22.16 19.13
N ASP A 177 -3.81 22.65 19.58
CA ASP A 177 -3.92 23.53 20.75
C ASP A 177 -5.00 23.04 21.70
N ASN A 178 -4.63 22.82 22.97
CA ASN A 178 -5.50 22.28 24.02
C ASN A 178 -6.27 20.99 23.66
N GLY A 179 -5.78 20.24 22.67
CA GLY A 179 -6.40 19.01 22.19
C GLY A 179 -7.19 19.16 20.87
N ASP A 180 -7.44 20.39 20.43
CA ASP A 180 -8.10 20.70 19.16
C ASP A 180 -7.07 20.77 18.04
N VAL A 181 -7.45 20.27 16.87
CA VAL A 181 -6.71 20.47 15.62
C VAL A 181 -7.18 21.78 15.02
N VAL A 182 -6.31 22.78 15.00
CA VAL A 182 -6.61 24.11 14.49
C VAL A 182 -6.52 24.08 12.96
N LEU A 183 -7.66 24.23 12.30
CA LEU A 183 -7.77 24.19 10.83
C LEU A 183 -8.34 25.48 10.23
N GLN A 184 -9.17 26.21 10.97
CA GLN A 184 -9.83 27.40 10.43
C GLN A 184 -8.95 28.64 10.56
N HIS A 185 -9.02 29.52 9.55
CA HIS A 185 -8.25 30.76 9.53
C HIS A 185 -8.58 31.63 10.74
N GLU A 186 -9.86 31.82 11.04
CA GLU A 186 -10.31 32.64 12.17
C GLU A 186 -9.78 32.10 13.52
N ASP A 187 -9.85 30.78 13.72
CA ASP A 187 -9.34 30.12 14.93
C ASP A 187 -7.82 30.28 15.06
N PHE A 188 -7.09 30.15 13.95
CA PHE A 188 -5.65 30.32 13.93
C PHE A 188 -5.25 31.76 14.29
N ILE A 189 -5.90 32.75 13.67
CA ILE A 189 -5.62 34.17 13.94
C ILE A 189 -5.96 34.50 15.39
N TYR A 190 -7.09 34.01 15.90
CA TYR A 190 -7.50 34.25 17.29
C TYR A 190 -6.52 33.63 18.30
N ARG A 191 -6.03 32.41 18.06
CA ARG A 191 -5.18 31.68 19.00
C ARG A 191 -3.71 32.09 18.92
N PHE A 192 -3.19 32.36 17.72
CA PHE A 192 -1.75 32.51 17.47
C PHE A 192 -1.36 33.82 16.79
N GLY A 193 -2.33 34.67 16.41
CA GLY A 193 -2.05 35.90 15.65
C GLY A 193 -1.03 36.82 16.32
N ASP A 194 -1.13 36.97 17.65
CA ASP A 194 -0.26 37.83 18.45
C ASP A 194 1.15 37.24 18.67
N GLU A 195 1.38 35.95 18.37
CA GLU A 195 2.69 35.31 18.50
C GLU A 195 3.67 35.71 17.37
N PHE A 196 3.15 36.24 16.26
CA PHE A 196 3.96 36.62 15.10
C PHE A 196 4.27 38.11 15.09
N THR A 197 5.51 38.49 15.44
CA THR A 197 5.95 39.89 15.47
C THR A 197 6.53 40.39 14.14
N ASP A 198 7.23 39.52 13.41
CA ASP A 198 7.99 39.87 12.19
C ASP A 198 7.40 39.27 10.91
N ARG A 199 6.27 38.57 11.02
CA ARG A 199 5.60 37.87 9.90
C ARG A 199 4.11 38.08 9.98
N SER A 200 3.45 38.19 8.82
CA SER A 200 1.99 38.26 8.76
C SER A 200 1.37 36.93 9.26
N PRO A 201 0.45 36.99 10.24
CA PRO A 201 -0.29 35.82 10.70
C PRO A 201 -1.02 35.09 9.56
N ASP A 202 -1.62 35.80 8.60
CA ASP A 202 -2.26 35.20 7.43
C ASP A 202 -1.29 34.37 6.58
N ARG A 203 -0.07 34.90 6.39
CA ARG A 203 0.97 34.16 5.67
C ARG A 203 1.40 32.92 6.44
N MET A 204 1.46 33.00 7.77
CA MET A 204 1.79 31.85 8.61
C MET A 204 0.70 30.79 8.59
N TYR A 205 -0.57 31.18 8.63
CA TYR A 205 -1.71 30.27 8.45
C TYR A 205 -1.59 29.48 7.14
N ASN A 206 -1.37 30.17 6.02
CA ASN A 206 -1.26 29.52 4.71
C ASN A 206 -0.06 28.57 4.59
N ILE A 207 1.01 28.80 5.38
CA ILE A 207 2.20 27.94 5.38
C ILE A 207 2.02 26.72 6.30
N LEU A 208 1.42 26.92 7.48
CA LEU A 208 1.33 25.90 8.53
C LEU A 208 0.10 25.03 8.41
N ILE A 209 -1.00 25.57 7.87
CA ILE A 209 -2.28 24.90 7.70
C ILE A 209 -2.67 25.03 6.23
N GLY A 210 -3.28 26.15 5.85
CA GLY A 210 -3.78 26.39 4.48
C GLY A 210 -4.66 25.26 3.93
N ASP A 211 -4.94 25.33 2.63
CA ASP A 211 -5.73 24.31 1.95
C ASP A 211 -4.99 22.96 1.91
N SER A 212 -3.67 22.97 1.72
CA SER A 212 -2.90 21.74 1.51
C SER A 212 -2.95 20.78 2.70
N VAL A 213 -2.90 21.28 3.94
CA VAL A 213 -3.03 20.42 5.14
C VAL A 213 -4.47 19.93 5.27
N LYS A 214 -5.47 20.79 5.02
CA LYS A 214 -6.88 20.39 5.04
C LYS A 214 -7.15 19.29 4.00
N GLU A 215 -6.65 19.43 2.77
CA GLU A 215 -6.75 18.43 1.69
C GLU A 215 -6.12 17.10 2.09
N GLN A 216 -4.93 17.12 2.71
CA GLN A 216 -4.28 15.90 3.20
C GLN A 216 -5.11 15.23 4.30
N ILE A 217 -5.57 15.99 5.30
CA ILE A 217 -6.41 15.45 6.39
C ILE A 217 -7.68 14.81 5.82
N LEU A 218 -8.37 15.51 4.93
CA LEU A 218 -9.58 15.03 4.26
C LEU A 218 -9.31 13.72 3.51
N SER A 219 -8.28 13.69 2.66
CA SER A 219 -7.87 12.48 1.92
C SER A 219 -7.61 11.29 2.84
N ARG A 220 -6.85 11.48 3.93
CA ARG A 220 -6.56 10.40 4.90
C ARG A 220 -7.78 9.96 5.68
N MET A 221 -8.68 10.89 6.00
CA MET A 221 -9.96 10.58 6.63
C MET A 221 -10.86 9.75 5.71
N MET A 222 -10.92 10.06 4.42
CA MET A 222 -11.71 9.28 3.47
C MET A 222 -11.15 7.88 3.25
N MET A 223 -9.82 7.73 3.23
CA MET A 223 -9.18 6.40 3.26
C MET A 223 -9.63 5.59 4.49
N GLN A 224 -9.65 6.23 5.67
CA GLN A 224 -10.05 5.58 6.92
C GLN A 224 -11.55 5.20 6.92
N LYS A 225 -12.44 6.13 6.56
CA LYS A 225 -13.88 5.87 6.46
C LYS A 225 -14.17 4.75 5.44
N THR A 226 -13.42 4.70 4.34
CA THR A 226 -13.53 3.63 3.33
C THR A 226 -13.12 2.27 3.91
N GLU A 227 -11.99 2.20 4.63
CA GLU A 227 -11.55 0.97 5.30
C GLU A 227 -12.58 0.46 6.32
N GLU A 228 -13.12 1.35 7.14
CA GLU A 228 -14.18 1.03 8.11
C GLU A 228 -15.46 0.58 7.40
N TYR A 229 -15.80 1.18 6.27
CA TYR A 229 -16.97 0.81 5.49
C TYR A 229 -16.83 -0.60 4.89
N ILE A 230 -15.69 -0.92 4.28
CA ILE A 230 -15.37 -2.26 3.77
C ILE A 230 -15.40 -3.29 4.91
N ALA A 231 -14.83 -2.97 6.08
CA ALA A 231 -14.86 -3.85 7.24
C ALA A 231 -16.29 -4.15 7.71
N ARG A 232 -17.17 -3.13 7.77
CA ARG A 232 -18.59 -3.32 8.09
C ARG A 232 -19.29 -4.19 7.06
N ILE A 233 -19.06 -3.96 5.76
CA ILE A 233 -19.67 -4.79 4.70
C ILE A 233 -19.22 -6.25 4.85
N LYS A 234 -17.92 -6.49 5.10
CA LYS A 234 -17.38 -7.84 5.27
C LYS A 234 -17.99 -8.58 6.47
N GLU A 235 -18.24 -7.88 7.57
CA GLU A 235 -18.96 -8.46 8.71
C GLU A 235 -20.41 -8.80 8.34
N MET A 236 -21.08 -7.89 7.61
CA MET A 236 -22.47 -8.08 7.18
C MET A 236 -22.63 -9.21 6.15
N SER A 237 -21.70 -9.34 5.20
CA SER A 237 -21.74 -10.37 4.16
C SER A 237 -21.58 -11.79 4.71
N ALA A 238 -21.04 -11.93 5.93
CA ALA A 238 -21.05 -13.22 6.62
C ALA A 238 -22.46 -13.66 7.08
N ARG A 239 -23.44 -12.75 7.07
CA ARG A 239 -24.82 -12.97 7.54
C ARG A 239 -25.86 -12.80 6.45
N ILE A 240 -25.52 -12.14 5.34
CA ILE A 240 -26.44 -11.75 4.27
C ILE A 240 -25.89 -12.23 2.94
N GLU A 241 -26.74 -12.81 2.10
CA GLU A 241 -26.38 -13.20 0.74
C GLU A 241 -26.15 -11.95 -0.13
N MET A 242 -25.00 -11.91 -0.78
CA MET A 242 -24.60 -10.80 -1.63
C MET A 242 -25.26 -10.92 -3.00
N HIS A 243 -25.59 -9.78 -3.61
CA HIS A 243 -26.22 -9.76 -4.92
C HIS A 243 -25.29 -10.41 -5.98
N PRO A 244 -25.81 -11.27 -6.89
CA PRO A 244 -24.99 -11.98 -7.88
C PRO A 244 -24.11 -11.07 -8.74
N ALA A 245 -24.61 -9.88 -9.05
CA ALA A 245 -23.88 -8.88 -9.82
C ALA A 245 -22.59 -8.41 -9.11
N ILE A 246 -22.62 -8.27 -7.78
CA ILE A 246 -21.43 -7.92 -6.97
C ILE A 246 -20.45 -9.09 -6.93
N ILE A 247 -20.94 -10.33 -6.82
CA ILE A 247 -20.10 -11.54 -6.83
C ILE A 247 -19.33 -11.63 -8.14
N LYS A 248 -20.00 -11.39 -9.28
CA LYS A 248 -19.36 -11.39 -10.59
C LYS A 248 -18.25 -10.34 -10.69
N ILE A 249 -18.49 -9.12 -10.23
CA ILE A 249 -17.46 -8.07 -10.22
C ILE A 249 -16.29 -8.45 -9.30
N ALA A 250 -16.56 -9.06 -8.14
CA ALA A 250 -15.53 -9.59 -7.25
C ALA A 250 -14.63 -10.63 -7.94
N GLU A 251 -15.22 -11.58 -8.67
CA GLU A 251 -14.48 -12.59 -9.43
C GLU A 251 -13.64 -11.95 -10.54
N GLU A 252 -14.22 -11.00 -11.29
CA GLU A 252 -13.49 -10.24 -12.33
C GLU A 252 -12.30 -9.46 -11.73
N LEU A 253 -12.48 -8.80 -10.58
CA LEU A 253 -11.39 -8.08 -9.89
C LEU A 253 -10.27 -9.02 -9.43
N LYS A 254 -10.60 -10.24 -9.00
CA LYS A 254 -9.64 -11.25 -8.55
C LYS A 254 -8.66 -11.63 -9.65
N GLU A 255 -9.12 -11.70 -10.89
CA GLU A 255 -8.29 -12.00 -12.05
C GLU A 255 -7.62 -10.74 -12.60
N PHE A 256 -8.38 -9.65 -12.71
CA PHE A 256 -7.93 -8.39 -13.29
C PHE A 256 -6.78 -7.74 -12.51
N ILE A 257 -6.88 -7.59 -11.18
CA ILE A 257 -5.89 -6.84 -10.40
C ILE A 257 -4.49 -7.45 -10.51
N PRO A 258 -4.28 -8.76 -10.32
CA PRO A 258 -2.96 -9.37 -10.49
C PRO A 258 -2.45 -9.29 -11.92
N GLU A 259 -3.31 -9.49 -12.93
CA GLU A 259 -2.93 -9.39 -14.34
C GLU A 259 -2.44 -7.98 -14.70
N GLU A 260 -3.20 -6.97 -14.30
CA GLU A 260 -2.92 -5.57 -14.59
C GLU A 260 -1.64 -5.10 -13.88
N ILE A 261 -1.46 -5.47 -12.61
CA ILE A 261 -0.20 -5.25 -11.88
C ILE A 261 0.96 -5.95 -12.58
N GLY A 262 0.72 -7.17 -13.07
CA GLY A 262 1.68 -7.99 -13.81
C GLY A 262 2.33 -7.27 -14.99
N LYS A 263 1.58 -6.41 -15.69
CA LYS A 263 2.10 -5.61 -16.83
C LYS A 263 3.25 -4.68 -16.44
N TYR A 264 3.26 -4.22 -15.19
CA TYR A 264 4.23 -3.24 -14.68
C TYR A 264 5.26 -3.84 -13.73
N ASN A 265 5.18 -5.15 -13.45
CA ASN A 265 6.13 -5.85 -12.61
C ASN A 265 7.51 -5.92 -13.27
N GLN A 266 8.27 -4.82 -13.17
CA GLN A 266 9.72 -4.76 -13.44
C GLN A 266 10.53 -5.62 -12.46
N TYR A 267 9.87 -6.17 -11.44
CA TYR A 267 10.42 -7.15 -10.50
C TYR A 267 10.84 -8.46 -11.19
N TYR A 268 10.16 -8.83 -12.29
CA TYR A 268 10.49 -9.99 -13.11
C TYR A 268 11.13 -9.62 -14.45
N ALA A 269 10.86 -8.44 -15.02
CA ALA A 269 11.39 -8.04 -16.33
C ALA A 269 12.20 -6.73 -16.28
N GLY A 270 13.54 -6.84 -16.40
CA GLY A 270 14.33 -5.85 -17.15
C GLY A 270 15.47 -5.07 -16.47
N SER A 271 16.56 -4.94 -17.25
CA SER A 271 17.71 -4.03 -17.17
C SER A 271 18.67 -4.20 -15.99
N GLY A 272 19.67 -5.06 -16.20
CA GLY A 272 20.82 -5.19 -15.34
C GLY A 272 21.82 -4.09 -15.67
N GLY A 273 22.32 -3.41 -14.65
CA GLY A 273 23.63 -2.78 -14.74
C GLY A 273 24.71 -3.85 -15.03
N ILE A 274 25.97 -3.48 -14.79
CA ILE A 274 27.21 -4.22 -15.16
C ILE A 274 27.23 -5.72 -14.73
N TYR A 275 26.28 -6.19 -13.89
CA TYR A 275 26.21 -7.53 -13.33
C TYR A 275 24.92 -8.34 -13.62
N GLY A 276 24.02 -7.88 -14.50
CA GLY A 276 22.81 -8.64 -14.90
C GLY A 276 21.61 -8.56 -13.93
N THR A 277 20.42 -8.96 -14.39
CA THR A 277 19.17 -8.98 -13.58
C THR A 277 18.97 -10.33 -12.89
N VAL A 278 18.81 -10.33 -11.57
CA VAL A 278 18.39 -11.52 -10.80
C VAL A 278 16.90 -11.42 -10.54
N GLN A 279 16.13 -12.41 -10.99
CA GLN A 279 14.69 -12.51 -10.75
C GLN A 279 14.41 -13.16 -9.38
N ALA A 280 13.28 -12.78 -8.79
CA ALA A 280 12.69 -13.51 -7.67
C ALA A 280 12.40 -14.96 -8.10
N GLY A 281 12.61 -15.92 -7.19
CA GLY A 281 12.49 -17.35 -7.47
C GLY A 281 13.17 -18.17 -6.39
N LYS A 282 12.99 -19.50 -6.43
CA LYS A 282 13.50 -20.42 -5.40
C LYS A 282 14.94 -20.11 -5.01
N LEU A 283 15.22 -20.17 -3.71
CA LEU A 283 16.56 -19.93 -3.18
C LEU A 283 17.51 -21.02 -3.67
N ASN A 284 18.67 -20.64 -4.17
CA ASN A 284 19.73 -21.57 -4.56
C ASN A 284 20.80 -21.62 -3.45
N PRO A 285 20.88 -22.69 -2.64
CA PRO A 285 21.86 -22.79 -1.56
C PRO A 285 23.32 -22.68 -2.03
N GLU A 286 23.62 -23.09 -3.27
CA GLU A 286 24.97 -22.98 -3.83
C GLU A 286 25.39 -21.52 -4.04
N ALA A 287 24.41 -20.64 -4.26
CA ALA A 287 24.64 -19.21 -4.40
C ALA A 287 24.80 -18.48 -3.06
N PHE A 288 24.58 -19.15 -1.92
CA PHE A 288 24.67 -18.48 -0.61
C PHE A 288 26.08 -17.96 -0.34
N PRO A 289 26.21 -16.71 0.14
CA PRO A 289 27.49 -16.19 0.59
C PRO A 289 27.95 -16.91 1.87
N PRO A 290 29.26 -16.89 2.19
CA PRO A 290 29.82 -17.62 3.32
C PRO A 290 29.09 -17.37 4.64
N CYS A 291 28.74 -16.12 4.95
CA CYS A 291 28.03 -15.78 6.19
C CYS A 291 26.63 -16.39 6.29
N ILE A 292 25.91 -16.50 5.18
CA ILE A 292 24.59 -17.14 5.17
C ILE A 292 24.75 -18.65 5.24
N LYS A 293 25.70 -19.22 4.49
CA LYS A 293 25.97 -20.65 4.49
C LYS A 293 26.32 -21.14 5.91
N SER A 294 27.23 -20.47 6.60
CA SER A 294 27.58 -20.78 7.99
C SER A 294 26.42 -20.57 8.96
N THR A 295 25.49 -19.66 8.66
CA THR A 295 24.30 -19.48 9.50
C THR A 295 23.32 -20.64 9.34
N VAL A 296 23.09 -21.11 8.11
CA VAL A 296 22.20 -22.24 7.81
C VAL A 296 22.73 -23.56 8.36
N GLU A 297 24.07 -23.74 8.33
CA GLU A 297 24.75 -24.91 8.90
C GLU A 297 24.69 -24.96 10.44
N GLY A 298 24.31 -23.85 11.11
CA GLY A 298 24.15 -23.76 12.56
C GLY A 298 25.22 -22.91 13.24
N VAL A 299 24.79 -22.14 14.24
CA VAL A 299 25.66 -21.22 15.01
C VAL A 299 25.78 -21.68 16.46
N SER A 300 26.99 -21.61 17.02
CA SER A 300 27.25 -21.96 18.43
C SER A 300 26.76 -20.87 19.40
N SER A 301 26.73 -21.18 20.69
CA SER A 301 26.30 -20.26 21.75
C SER A 301 27.08 -18.94 21.70
N GLY A 302 26.38 -17.83 21.44
CA GLY A 302 26.95 -16.49 21.27
C GLY A 302 26.78 -15.97 19.84
N GLY A 303 25.75 -15.14 19.61
CA GLY A 303 25.46 -14.52 18.31
C GLY A 303 24.39 -15.23 17.47
N ARG A 304 23.89 -16.41 17.88
CA ARG A 304 22.84 -17.14 17.14
C ARG A 304 21.53 -16.35 16.95
N ASN A 305 21.13 -15.48 17.90
CA ASN A 305 19.90 -14.68 17.75
C ASN A 305 20.07 -13.67 16.63
N ASP A 306 21.17 -12.92 16.63
CA ASP A 306 21.48 -11.98 15.55
C ASP A 306 21.68 -12.71 14.21
N ALA A 307 22.28 -13.90 14.22
CA ALA A 307 22.47 -14.70 13.01
C ALA A 307 21.14 -15.19 12.42
N ILE A 308 20.25 -15.75 13.23
CA ILE A 308 18.97 -16.28 12.75
C ILE A 308 17.97 -15.15 12.51
N VAL A 309 17.67 -14.35 13.53
CA VAL A 309 16.55 -13.40 13.56
C VAL A 309 16.86 -12.14 12.74
N LEU A 310 18.10 -11.64 12.76
CA LEU A 310 18.46 -10.42 12.04
C LEU A 310 19.08 -10.72 10.67
N LEU A 311 20.07 -11.60 10.60
CA LEU A 311 20.79 -11.87 9.35
C LEU A 311 20.02 -12.80 8.42
N LEU A 312 19.69 -14.02 8.86
CA LEU A 312 19.09 -15.04 8.00
C LEU A 312 17.65 -14.70 7.64
N THR A 313 16.81 -14.27 8.60
CA THR A 313 15.41 -13.92 8.33
C THR A 313 15.30 -12.85 7.25
N SER A 314 16.01 -11.73 7.41
CA SER A 314 16.00 -10.65 6.42
C SER A 314 16.59 -11.08 5.08
N PHE A 315 17.71 -11.83 5.08
CA PHE A 315 18.31 -12.33 3.85
C PHE A 315 17.37 -13.27 3.08
N ALA A 316 16.82 -14.28 3.73
CA ALA A 316 15.99 -15.31 3.10
C ALA A 316 14.73 -14.68 2.49
N SER A 317 14.06 -13.79 3.23
CA SER A 317 12.85 -13.13 2.74
C SER A 317 13.14 -12.25 1.51
N TYR A 318 14.17 -11.40 1.57
CA TYR A 318 14.47 -10.51 0.45
C TYR A 318 15.10 -11.25 -0.74
N ALA A 319 15.97 -12.23 -0.51
CA ALA A 319 16.55 -13.03 -1.59
C ALA A 319 15.49 -13.82 -2.37
N ARG A 320 14.42 -14.25 -1.70
CA ARG A 320 13.34 -15.04 -2.30
C ARG A 320 12.24 -14.18 -2.93
N LEU A 321 11.83 -13.11 -2.26
CA LEU A 321 10.68 -12.29 -2.66
C LEU A 321 11.08 -11.01 -3.39
N TYR A 322 12.09 -10.31 -2.90
CA TYR A 322 12.44 -8.99 -3.41
C TYR A 322 13.94 -8.67 -3.42
N PRO A 323 14.74 -9.33 -4.29
CA PRO A 323 16.21 -9.25 -4.24
C PRO A 323 16.78 -7.88 -4.64
N ARG A 324 15.94 -6.96 -5.14
CA ARG A 324 16.30 -5.62 -5.60
C ARG A 324 15.93 -4.49 -4.63
N ILE A 325 15.70 -4.79 -3.35
CA ILE A 325 15.30 -3.78 -2.34
C ILE A 325 16.20 -2.53 -2.28
N PHE A 326 17.49 -2.64 -2.63
CA PHE A 326 18.41 -1.50 -2.63
C PHE A 326 18.43 -0.71 -3.96
N ALA A 327 17.56 -1.03 -4.91
CA ALA A 327 17.48 -0.41 -6.23
C ALA A 327 16.28 0.54 -6.39
N SER A 328 15.34 0.56 -5.43
CA SER A 328 14.24 1.52 -5.38
C SER A 328 14.06 2.05 -3.96
N ASP A 329 13.55 3.28 -3.83
CA ASP A 329 13.20 3.89 -2.54
C ASP A 329 11.77 3.55 -2.10
N GLU A 330 11.14 2.56 -2.74
CA GLU A 330 9.75 2.17 -2.46
C GLU A 330 9.65 1.30 -1.20
N THR A 331 8.69 1.63 -0.34
CA THR A 331 8.31 0.77 0.79
C THR A 331 7.45 -0.38 0.29
N VAL A 332 8.07 -1.57 0.18
CA VAL A 332 7.42 -2.82 -0.24
C VAL A 332 7.08 -3.65 1.00
N LYS A 333 5.90 -4.26 1.01
CA LYS A 333 5.48 -5.26 2.00
C LYS A 333 5.64 -6.70 1.46
N VAL A 334 5.58 -7.69 2.34
CA VAL A 334 5.70 -9.11 1.96
C VAL A 334 4.55 -9.52 1.03
N SER A 335 3.32 -9.13 1.36
CA SER A 335 2.11 -9.42 0.57
C SER A 335 2.08 -8.74 -0.81
N ASP A 336 2.94 -7.76 -1.04
CA ASP A 336 3.09 -7.19 -2.38
C ASP A 336 3.82 -8.17 -3.34
N MET A 337 4.58 -9.13 -2.79
CA MET A 337 5.33 -10.16 -3.52
C MET A 337 4.78 -11.58 -3.31
N ASP A 338 4.11 -11.81 -2.19
CA ASP A 338 3.58 -13.10 -1.73
C ASP A 338 2.17 -12.92 -1.14
N PRO A 339 1.14 -12.65 -1.98
CA PRO A 339 -0.17 -12.17 -1.52
C PRO A 339 -0.94 -13.12 -0.59
N ASP A 340 -0.69 -14.42 -0.71
CA ASP A 340 -1.30 -15.47 0.12
C ASP A 340 -0.35 -16.01 1.20
N LEU A 341 0.84 -15.40 1.33
CA LEU A 341 1.91 -15.81 2.23
C LEU A 341 2.45 -17.24 1.98
N SER A 342 2.09 -17.87 0.86
CA SER A 342 2.43 -19.26 0.58
C SER A 342 3.93 -19.50 0.49
N ILE A 343 4.69 -18.58 -0.10
CA ILE A 343 6.15 -18.68 -0.19
C ILE A 343 6.78 -18.44 1.18
N THR A 344 6.24 -17.48 1.93
CA THR A 344 6.70 -17.13 3.28
C THR A 344 6.54 -18.31 4.22
N GLU A 345 5.38 -18.96 4.22
CA GLU A 345 5.07 -20.10 5.08
C GLU A 345 5.76 -21.39 4.66
N ASN A 346 5.86 -21.68 3.36
CA ASN A 346 6.31 -22.99 2.87
C ASN A 346 7.76 -23.03 2.40
N GLU A 347 8.42 -21.89 2.21
CA GLU A 347 9.83 -21.82 1.77
C GLU A 347 10.72 -21.04 2.74
N ILE A 348 10.30 -19.82 3.14
CA ILE A 348 11.16 -18.91 3.91
C ILE A 348 11.23 -19.30 5.39
N LEU A 349 10.08 -19.46 6.06
CA LEU A 349 10.04 -19.83 7.47
C LEU A 349 10.68 -21.21 7.73
N PRO A 350 10.44 -22.26 6.92
CA PRO A 350 11.10 -23.54 7.11
C PRO A 350 12.63 -23.43 7.05
N LEU A 351 13.19 -22.71 6.08
CA LEU A 351 14.64 -22.48 6.00
C LEU A 351 15.21 -21.83 7.28
N ILE A 352 14.49 -20.85 7.82
CA ILE A 352 14.91 -20.15 9.04
C ILE A 352 14.81 -21.06 10.26
N PHE A 353 13.73 -21.85 10.36
CA PHE A 353 13.50 -22.75 11.49
C PHE A 353 14.47 -23.93 11.48
N ASP A 354 14.76 -24.51 10.32
CA ASP A 354 15.77 -25.56 10.18
C ASP A 354 17.16 -25.06 10.61
N ALA A 355 17.54 -23.83 10.22
CA ALA A 355 18.80 -23.21 10.65
C ALA A 355 18.84 -22.93 12.16
N ALA A 356 17.71 -22.57 12.75
CA ALA A 356 17.56 -22.34 14.18
C ALA A 356 17.70 -23.65 14.98
N ASP A 357 17.19 -24.75 14.45
CA ASP A 357 17.30 -26.09 15.03
C ASP A 357 18.73 -26.64 14.90
N ASN A 358 19.45 -26.27 13.84
CA ASN A 358 20.88 -26.60 13.66
C ASN A 358 21.81 -25.86 14.65
N CYS A 359 21.34 -24.82 15.35
CA CYS A 359 22.16 -24.11 16.33
C CYS A 359 22.53 -25.01 17.52
N THR A 360 23.61 -24.67 18.22
CA THR A 360 24.08 -25.43 19.39
C THR A 360 24.20 -24.54 20.63
N PRO A 361 23.29 -24.67 21.63
CA PRO A 361 22.06 -25.48 21.59
C PRO A 361 21.00 -24.88 20.64
N PRO A 362 20.00 -25.67 20.20
CA PRO A 362 18.93 -25.21 19.31
C PRO A 362 18.27 -23.93 19.82
N LEU A 363 18.04 -22.98 18.91
CA LEU A 363 17.65 -21.62 19.32
C LEU A 363 16.30 -21.62 20.03
N PHE A 364 15.31 -22.35 19.53
CA PHE A 364 13.95 -22.29 20.07
C PHE A 364 13.74 -23.13 21.32
N ASP A 365 14.61 -24.11 21.59
CA ASP A 365 14.60 -24.85 22.84
C ASP A 365 15.09 -23.98 23.99
N ASP A 366 16.09 -23.13 23.72
CA ASP A 366 16.66 -22.21 24.71
C ASP A 366 15.88 -20.88 24.80
N GLN A 367 15.39 -20.40 23.66
CA GLN A 367 14.76 -19.08 23.49
C GLN A 367 13.52 -19.15 22.56
N PRO A 368 12.41 -19.74 23.02
CA PRO A 368 11.21 -19.95 22.19
C PRO A 368 10.59 -18.64 21.66
N GLN A 369 10.75 -17.53 22.38
CA GLN A 369 10.28 -16.20 21.95
C GLN A 369 10.90 -15.72 20.64
N GLU A 370 12.03 -16.27 20.21
CA GLU A 370 12.68 -15.85 18.96
C GLU A 370 11.85 -16.22 17.73
N LYS A 371 10.93 -17.19 17.83
CA LYS A 371 9.92 -17.43 16.77
C LYS A 371 9.07 -16.18 16.52
N ILE A 372 8.60 -15.53 17.58
CA ILE A 372 7.81 -14.29 17.50
C ILE A 372 8.67 -13.16 16.92
N ASN A 373 9.94 -13.08 17.31
CA ASN A 373 10.84 -12.07 16.75
C ASN A 373 11.06 -12.26 15.25
N ILE A 374 11.14 -13.50 14.74
CA ILE A 374 11.23 -13.77 13.29
C ILE A 374 10.00 -13.21 12.56
N ILE A 375 8.80 -13.50 13.05
CA ILE A 375 7.53 -12.97 12.50
C ILE A 375 7.54 -11.43 12.50
N SER A 376 8.00 -10.84 13.60
CA SER A 376 8.16 -9.40 13.75
C SER A 376 9.14 -8.80 12.73
N LYS A 377 10.26 -9.47 12.43
CA LYS A 377 11.22 -8.99 11.42
C LYS A 377 10.73 -9.11 9.99
N LEU A 378 9.77 -9.99 9.73
CA LEU A 378 9.06 -10.07 8.45
C LEU A 378 8.00 -8.98 8.28
N GLY A 379 7.69 -8.22 9.33
CA GLY A 379 6.77 -7.08 9.29
C GLY A 379 5.36 -7.37 9.82
N PHE A 380 5.13 -8.55 10.39
CA PHE A 380 3.81 -9.00 10.83
C PHE A 380 3.54 -8.80 12.32
N GLY A 381 4.30 -7.96 13.03
CA GLY A 381 4.07 -7.74 14.46
C GLY A 381 4.58 -8.84 15.39
N MET A 382 4.20 -8.78 16.66
CA MET A 382 4.64 -9.71 17.70
C MET A 382 3.65 -10.87 17.87
N HIS A 383 3.52 -11.71 16.83
CA HIS A 383 2.57 -12.82 16.78
C HIS A 383 3.25 -14.18 16.60
N GLU A 384 2.52 -15.26 16.90
CA GLU A 384 3.03 -16.64 16.78
C GLU A 384 3.13 -17.13 15.33
N ARG A 385 2.35 -16.54 14.42
CA ARG A 385 2.27 -16.94 13.01
C ARG A 385 2.18 -15.70 12.13
N VAL A 386 2.58 -15.84 10.87
CA VAL A 386 2.31 -14.81 9.88
C VAL A 386 0.81 -14.76 9.61
N ASP A 387 0.29 -13.55 9.52
CA ASP A 387 -1.10 -13.28 9.12
C ASP A 387 -1.09 -11.94 8.39
N ILE A 388 -1.68 -11.91 7.20
CA ILE A 388 -1.75 -10.71 6.36
C ILE A 388 -2.43 -9.54 7.09
N ASN A 389 -3.32 -9.82 8.06
CA ASN A 389 -4.02 -8.81 8.84
C ASN A 389 -3.08 -8.07 9.81
N HIS A 390 -1.96 -8.67 10.20
CA HIS A 390 -0.95 -8.06 11.09
C HIS A 390 0.19 -7.38 10.29
N GLU A 391 0.12 -7.37 8.96
CA GLU A 391 1.20 -6.87 8.12
C GLU A 391 1.33 -5.32 8.15
N GLY A 392 2.48 -4.86 8.65
CA GLY A 392 2.81 -3.44 8.82
C GLY A 392 2.77 -2.98 10.28
N GLU A 393 2.38 -3.84 11.23
CA GLU A 393 2.57 -3.59 12.66
C GLU A 393 4.05 -3.34 12.98
N THR A 394 4.94 -4.05 12.30
CA THR A 394 6.40 -3.87 12.35
C THR A 394 6.96 -3.64 10.95
N LYS A 395 8.21 -3.17 10.87
CA LYS A 395 8.89 -3.02 9.58
C LYS A 395 9.37 -4.37 9.09
N TRP A 396 9.27 -4.63 7.79
CA TRP A 396 10.04 -5.70 7.15
C TRP A 396 11.53 -5.29 7.15
N TYR A 397 12.37 -6.03 7.88
CA TYR A 397 13.77 -5.66 8.12
C TYR A 397 14.65 -6.00 6.93
N THR A 398 15.35 -4.99 6.40
CA THR A 398 16.32 -5.20 5.32
C THR A 398 17.59 -5.93 5.79
N PRO A 399 18.26 -6.68 4.90
CA PRO A 399 19.48 -7.39 5.25
C PRO A 399 20.58 -6.47 5.74
N MET A 400 21.26 -6.89 6.80
CA MET A 400 22.39 -6.16 7.37
C MET A 400 23.59 -6.10 6.40
N SER A 401 24.33 -4.99 6.45
CA SER A 401 25.54 -4.81 5.63
C SER A 401 26.68 -5.72 6.11
N CYS A 402 27.64 -6.02 5.22
CA CYS A 402 28.83 -6.80 5.55
C CYS A 402 29.65 -6.16 6.69
N GLU A 403 29.64 -4.83 6.83
CA GLU A 403 30.29 -4.15 7.97
C GLU A 403 29.60 -4.47 9.29
N LYS A 404 28.26 -4.41 9.33
CA LYS A 404 27.51 -4.83 10.52
C LYS A 404 27.75 -6.30 10.85
N ILE A 405 27.82 -7.18 9.85
CA ILE A 405 28.12 -8.60 10.07
C ILE A 405 29.52 -8.77 10.68
N LYS A 406 30.53 -8.05 10.19
CA LYS A 406 31.88 -8.12 10.76
C LYS A 406 31.94 -7.66 12.22
N ILE A 407 31.11 -6.69 12.61
CA ILE A 407 31.08 -6.14 13.97
C ILE A 407 30.31 -7.06 14.92
N HIS A 408 29.11 -7.49 14.52
CA HIS A 408 28.19 -8.23 15.40
C HIS A 408 28.37 -9.75 15.31
N LEU A 409 28.80 -10.25 14.16
CA LEU A 409 28.90 -11.67 13.83
C LEU A 409 30.25 -11.99 13.15
N PRO A 410 31.41 -11.60 13.74
CA PRO A 410 32.72 -11.76 13.12
C PRO A 410 33.03 -13.22 12.74
N ASN A 411 32.54 -14.17 13.54
CA ASN A 411 32.71 -15.61 13.34
C ASN A 411 31.96 -16.16 12.12
N LEU A 412 31.04 -15.39 11.51
CA LEU A 412 30.32 -15.79 10.31
C LEU A 412 30.87 -15.10 9.05
N CYS A 413 31.64 -14.01 9.21
CA CYS A 413 32.18 -13.29 8.08
C CYS A 413 33.53 -13.88 7.63
N HIS A 414 33.46 -14.85 6.71
CA HIS A 414 34.63 -15.45 6.06
C HIS A 414 34.62 -15.15 4.55
N PRO A 415 35.03 -13.94 4.12
CA PRO A 415 34.90 -13.52 2.72
C PRO A 415 35.65 -14.43 1.75
N ASP A 416 34.99 -14.79 0.66
CA ASP A 416 35.59 -15.53 -0.44
C ASP A 416 35.66 -14.66 -1.71
N LYS A 417 35.97 -15.28 -2.87
CA LYS A 417 35.99 -14.57 -4.16
C LYS A 417 34.64 -13.93 -4.51
N SER A 418 33.53 -14.53 -4.08
CA SER A 418 32.18 -14.02 -4.29
C SER A 418 31.87 -12.77 -3.47
N CYS A 419 32.66 -12.44 -2.44
CA CYS A 419 32.48 -11.21 -1.65
C CYS A 419 33.22 -9.98 -2.23
N LYS A 420 34.09 -10.15 -3.23
CA LYS A 420 34.95 -9.06 -3.74
C LYS A 420 34.12 -7.91 -4.32
N GLY A 421 34.31 -6.70 -3.78
CA GLY A 421 33.64 -5.47 -4.25
C GLY A 421 32.17 -5.36 -3.86
N ILE A 422 31.68 -6.19 -2.92
CA ILE A 422 30.29 -6.21 -2.47
C ILE A 422 30.23 -5.89 -0.98
N ASN A 423 29.25 -5.09 -0.59
CA ASN A 423 29.08 -4.59 0.78
C ASN A 423 27.88 -5.19 1.54
N ASN A 424 27.12 -6.12 0.93
CA ASN A 424 26.00 -6.79 1.58
C ASN A 424 25.79 -8.24 1.06
N PRO A 425 25.22 -9.15 1.88
CA PRO A 425 25.01 -10.55 1.48
C PRO A 425 24.05 -10.74 0.30
N LEU A 426 23.02 -9.89 0.18
CA LEU A 426 21.99 -10.01 -0.86
C LEU A 426 22.57 -9.80 -2.26
N SER A 427 23.41 -8.77 -2.44
CA SER A 427 24.13 -8.54 -3.69
C SER A 427 25.15 -9.65 -3.99
N CYS A 428 25.76 -10.24 -2.94
CA CYS A 428 26.70 -11.35 -3.08
C CYS A 428 25.99 -12.59 -3.63
N TYR A 429 24.83 -12.92 -3.05
CA TYR A 429 23.95 -13.98 -3.52
C TYR A 429 23.49 -13.73 -4.96
N GLY A 430 22.97 -12.53 -5.26
CA GLY A 430 22.49 -12.21 -6.59
C GLY A 430 23.56 -12.39 -7.67
N ARG A 431 24.78 -11.91 -7.41
CA ARG A 431 25.91 -12.09 -8.35
C ARG A 431 26.24 -13.56 -8.59
N LYS A 432 26.31 -14.36 -7.52
CA LYS A 432 26.67 -15.78 -7.61
C LYS A 432 25.56 -16.59 -8.28
N LYS A 433 24.30 -16.32 -7.95
CA LYS A 433 23.12 -16.92 -8.61
C LYS A 433 23.14 -16.63 -10.11
N PHE A 434 23.35 -15.38 -10.50
CA PHE A 434 23.46 -15.02 -11.93
C PHE A 434 24.58 -15.75 -12.67
N GLN A 435 25.72 -16.01 -12.01
CA GLN A 435 26.81 -16.80 -12.60
C GLN A 435 26.41 -18.25 -12.78
N LEU A 436 25.80 -18.88 -11.77
CA LEU A 436 25.31 -20.25 -11.83
C LEU A 436 24.22 -20.42 -12.90
N ASP A 437 23.26 -19.49 -12.99
CA ASP A 437 22.18 -19.51 -13.97
C ASP A 437 22.70 -19.40 -15.42
N ARG A 438 23.89 -18.80 -15.62
CA ARG A 438 24.55 -18.71 -16.93
C ARG A 438 25.40 -19.94 -17.27
N GLU A 439 25.88 -20.65 -16.27
CA GLU A 439 26.68 -21.87 -16.40
C GLU A 439 25.81 -23.13 -16.52
N ALA A 440 24.54 -23.06 -16.09
CA ALA A 440 23.57 -24.13 -16.27
C ALA A 440 23.27 -24.38 -17.76
N PRO A 441 23.30 -25.65 -18.24
CA PRO A 441 22.85 -25.97 -19.58
C PRO A 441 21.38 -25.55 -19.72
N LYS A 442 21.04 -24.83 -20.79
CA LYS A 442 19.65 -24.55 -21.11
C LYS A 442 19.00 -25.90 -21.45
N GLU A 443 18.04 -26.33 -20.64
CA GLU A 443 17.15 -27.41 -21.03
C GLU A 443 16.39 -26.95 -22.29
N GLU A 444 16.56 -27.70 -23.40
CA GLU A 444 15.82 -27.52 -24.66
C GLU A 444 14.38 -28.00 -24.54
#